data_AF-A0RNP8-F1
#
_entry.id   AF-A0RNP8-F1
#
_cell.length_a   1.000
_cell.length_b   1.000
_cell.length_c   1.000
_cell.angle_alpha   90.00
_cell.angle_beta   90.00
_cell.angle_gamma   90.00
#
_symmetry.space_group_name_H-M   'P 1'
#
loop_
_entity.id
_entity.type
_entity.pdbx_description
1 polymer ?
#
loop_
_entity_poly.entity_id
_entity_poly.type
_entity_poly.pdbx_seq_one_letter_code
_entity_poly.pdbx_strand_id
1 'polypeptide(L)'
;MKTRYPFELKIDDKTYALEFVEINKSSAKELAKEIKKFSDEIEKIEIIRDEIEHTKATIEINKELANSLIGSEKIEILKENKELLKILENKNKALKAAEAKEISIDELAKKRFGFCIAGESANKLKIDLDSLGISYSAVMSAIDEEVARSKEKK
;
A
#
# COMPACT_ATOMS: atom_id res chain seq x y z
N MET A 1 1.68 30.42 -14.30
CA MET A 1 2.84 29.70 -14.86
C MET A 1 3.13 28.52 -13.95
N LYS A 2 3.28 27.30 -14.47
CA LYS A 2 3.76 26.18 -13.65
C LYS A 2 5.28 26.32 -13.53
N THR A 3 5.82 26.35 -12.32
CA THR A 3 7.27 26.36 -12.13
C THR A 3 7.83 25.03 -12.63
N ARG A 4 8.79 25.11 -13.54
CA ARG A 4 9.49 23.95 -14.08
C ARG A 4 10.95 24.03 -13.67
N TYR A 5 11.49 22.90 -13.23
CA TYR A 5 12.89 22.79 -12.83
C TYR A 5 13.56 21.79 -13.77
N PRO A 6 14.33 22.25 -14.75
CA PRO A 6 15.10 21.34 -15.60
C PRO A 6 16.20 20.69 -14.78
N PHE A 7 16.44 19.40 -15.01
CA PHE A 7 17.51 18.63 -14.37
C PHE A 7 17.94 17.47 -15.27
N GLU A 8 19.11 16.91 -14.98
CA GLU A 8 19.59 15.70 -15.63
C GLU A 8 19.58 14.55 -14.63
N LEU A 9 18.99 13.43 -15.03
CA LEU A 9 19.03 12.19 -14.27
C LEU A 9 20.00 11.22 -14.94
N LYS A 10 20.93 10.66 -14.17
CA LYS A 10 21.82 9.60 -14.65
C LYS A 10 21.41 8.27 -14.01
N ILE A 11 21.15 7.28 -14.86
CA ILE A 11 20.90 5.90 -14.43
C ILE A 11 21.84 5.04 -15.27
N ASP A 12 22.77 4.35 -14.60
CA ASP A 12 23.89 3.65 -15.23
C ASP A 12 24.62 4.56 -16.24
N ASP A 13 24.80 4.08 -17.48
CA ASP A 13 25.48 4.82 -18.56
C ASP A 13 24.54 5.77 -19.34
N LYS A 14 23.27 5.90 -18.94
CA LYS A 14 22.28 6.74 -19.62
C LYS A 14 22.04 8.04 -18.85
N THR A 15 21.99 9.14 -19.60
CA THR A 15 21.59 10.46 -19.08
C THR A 15 20.26 10.87 -19.70
N TYR A 16 19.33 11.33 -18.87
CA TYR A 16 18.00 11.77 -19.26
C TYR A 16 17.84 13.26 -18.92
N ALA A 17 17.56 14.09 -19.93
CA ALA A 17 17.20 15.49 -19.73
C ALA A 17 15.70 15.60 -19.42
N LEU A 18 15.37 16.07 -18.22
CA LEU A 18 14.02 16.05 -17.65
C LEU A 18 13.64 17.43 -17.10
N GLU A 19 12.34 17.61 -16.92
CA GLU A 19 11.76 18.76 -16.22
C GLU A 19 10.88 18.26 -15.08
N PHE A 20 11.14 18.73 -13.87
CA PHE A 20 10.22 18.57 -12.76
C PHE A 20 9.15 19.66 -12.82
N VAL A 21 7.89 19.26 -12.86
CA VAL A 21 6.71 20.11 -12.88
C VAL A 21 5.98 19.95 -11.56
N GLU A 22 5.73 21.06 -10.88
CA GLU A 22 4.96 21.03 -9.64
C GLU A 22 3.54 20.51 -9.88
N ILE A 23 3.10 19.60 -9.01
CA ILE A 23 1.78 18.97 -9.07
C ILE A 23 0.71 20.05 -8.91
N ASN A 24 -0.24 20.10 -9.84
CA ASN A 24 -1.37 21.01 -9.71
C ASN A 24 -2.41 20.49 -8.70
N LYS A 25 -3.33 21.36 -8.28
CA LYS A 25 -4.38 21.00 -7.31
C LYS A 25 -5.24 19.80 -7.73
N SER A 26 -5.45 19.58 -9.03
CA SER A 26 -6.26 18.46 -9.53
C SER A 26 -5.52 17.13 -9.37
N SER A 27 -4.29 17.05 -9.86
CA SER A 27 -3.42 15.87 -9.77
C SER A 27 -3.08 15.54 -8.31
N ALA A 28 -2.89 16.56 -7.46
CA ALA A 28 -2.68 16.35 -6.03
C ALA A 28 -3.90 15.70 -5.36
N LYS A 29 -5.12 16.16 -5.70
CA LYS A 29 -6.36 15.53 -5.22
C LYS A 29 -6.50 14.09 -5.72
N GLU A 30 -6.06 13.81 -6.94
CA GLU A 30 -6.11 12.46 -7.49
C GLU A 30 -5.16 11.51 -6.76
N LEU A 31 -3.91 11.91 -6.54
CA LEU A 31 -2.97 11.13 -5.73
C LEU A 31 -3.47 10.92 -4.31
N ALA A 32 -4.02 11.97 -3.67
CA ALA A 32 -4.57 11.87 -2.32
C ALA A 32 -5.74 10.87 -2.24
N LYS A 33 -6.57 10.77 -3.29
CA LYS A 33 -7.63 9.77 -3.37
C LYS A 33 -7.07 8.35 -3.45
N GLU A 34 -6.02 8.11 -4.22
CA GLU A 34 -5.38 6.78 -4.30
C GLU A 34 -4.72 6.40 -2.98
N ILE A 35 -3.97 7.33 -2.36
CA ILE A 35 -3.38 7.14 -1.03
C ILE A 35 -4.45 6.77 -0.01
N LYS A 36 -5.59 7.48 -0.04
CA LYS A 36 -6.70 7.18 0.86
C LYS A 36 -7.24 5.76 0.63
N LYS A 37 -7.43 5.32 -0.61
CA LYS A 37 -7.88 3.94 -0.89
C LYS A 37 -6.93 2.91 -0.29
N PHE A 38 -5.62 3.11 -0.43
CA PHE A 38 -4.63 2.21 0.17
C PHE A 38 -4.70 2.23 1.70
N SER A 39 -4.82 3.40 2.31
CA SER A 39 -5.03 3.53 3.76
C SER A 39 -6.28 2.78 4.21
N ASP A 40 -7.41 2.97 3.52
CA ASP A 40 -8.68 2.30 3.83
C ASP A 40 -8.58 0.76 3.65
N GLU A 41 -7.72 0.28 2.75
CA GLU A 41 -7.46 -1.16 2.57
C GLU A 41 -6.58 -1.74 3.67
N ILE A 42 -5.55 -1.02 4.11
CA ILE A 42 -4.71 -1.40 5.25
C ILE A 42 -5.55 -1.46 6.53
N GLU A 43 -6.35 -0.43 6.78
CA GLU A 43 -7.24 -0.38 7.96
C GLU A 43 -8.20 -1.58 7.99
N LYS A 44 -8.75 -1.99 6.84
CA LYS A 44 -9.59 -3.20 6.76
C LYS A 44 -8.82 -4.47 7.11
N ILE A 45 -7.56 -4.59 6.69
CA ILE A 45 -6.71 -5.74 7.03
C ILE A 45 -6.48 -5.78 8.54
N GLU A 46 -6.18 -4.64 9.15
CA GLU A 46 -5.98 -4.52 10.61
C GLU A 46 -7.24 -4.91 11.37
N ILE A 47 -8.41 -4.37 10.98
CA ILE A 47 -9.70 -4.75 11.58
C ILE A 47 -9.93 -6.27 11.51
N ILE A 48 -9.68 -6.90 10.36
CA ILE A 48 -9.86 -8.35 10.20
C ILE A 48 -8.88 -9.13 11.12
N ARG A 49 -7.65 -8.64 11.29
CA ARG A 49 -6.65 -9.27 12.19
C ARG A 49 -7.09 -9.18 13.65
N ASP A 50 -7.56 -8.01 14.08
CA ASP A 50 -8.06 -7.81 15.45
C ASP A 50 -9.27 -8.71 15.73
N GLU A 51 -10.22 -8.80 14.79
CA GLU A 51 -11.38 -9.69 14.90
C GLU A 51 -10.99 -11.17 14.98
N ILE A 52 -9.95 -11.58 14.24
CA ILE A 52 -9.39 -12.94 14.31
C ILE A 52 -8.78 -13.20 15.69
N GLU A 53 -8.01 -12.26 16.23
CA GLU A 53 -7.40 -12.38 17.55
C GLU A 53 -8.47 -12.48 18.65
N HIS A 54 -9.47 -11.60 18.62
CA HIS A 54 -10.58 -11.65 19.54
C HIS A 54 -11.34 -12.98 19.45
N THR A 55 -11.62 -13.47 18.23
CA THR A 55 -12.30 -14.76 18.03
C THR A 55 -11.48 -15.92 18.61
N LYS A 56 -10.16 -15.91 18.44
CA LYS A 56 -9.27 -16.93 19.03
C LYS A 56 -9.29 -16.88 20.55
N ALA A 57 -9.23 -15.69 21.15
CA ALA A 57 -9.30 -15.52 22.59
C ALA A 57 -10.63 -16.05 23.15
N THR A 58 -11.76 -15.74 22.51
CA THR A 58 -13.08 -16.27 22.90
C THR A 58 -13.12 -17.80 22.84
N ILE A 59 -12.60 -18.40 21.76
CA ILE A 59 -12.54 -19.87 21.63
C ILE A 59 -11.73 -20.50 22.77
N GLU A 60 -10.61 -19.87 23.15
CA GLU A 60 -9.75 -20.39 24.21
C GLU A 60 -10.44 -20.33 25.59
N ILE A 61 -11.04 -19.18 25.93
CA ILE A 61 -11.86 -19.04 27.15
C ILE A 61 -12.97 -20.09 27.17
N ASN A 62 -13.67 -20.30 26.06
CA ASN A 62 -14.73 -21.30 25.96
C ASN A 62 -14.21 -22.73 26.15
N LYS A 63 -12.98 -23.06 25.71
CA LYS A 63 -12.38 -24.37 26.01
C LYS A 63 -12.11 -24.55 27.50
N GLU A 64 -11.57 -23.53 28.16
CA GLU A 64 -11.32 -23.55 29.60
C GLU A 64 -12.62 -23.71 30.40
N LEU A 65 -13.67 -22.97 30.01
CA LEU A 65 -15.01 -23.09 30.60
C LEU A 65 -15.59 -24.49 30.38
N ALA A 66 -15.56 -25.02 29.15
CA ALA A 66 -16.09 -26.34 28.83
C ALA A 66 -15.37 -27.49 29.57
N ASN A 67 -14.11 -27.31 29.98
CA ASN A 67 -13.38 -28.27 30.81
C ASN A 67 -13.92 -28.32 32.24
N SER A 68 -14.52 -27.24 32.72
CA SER A 68 -15.07 -27.11 34.08
C SER A 68 -16.57 -27.47 34.18
N LEU A 69 -17.24 -27.61 33.03
CA LEU A 69 -18.68 -27.91 32.93
C LEU A 69 -18.94 -29.37 32.52
N ILE A 70 -20.17 -29.83 32.79
CA ILE A 70 -20.69 -31.15 32.40
C ILE A 70 -22.10 -31.01 31.82
N GLY A 71 -22.58 -32.04 31.11
CA GLY A 71 -23.96 -32.08 30.63
C GLY A 71 -24.28 -31.01 29.58
N SER A 72 -25.48 -30.42 29.68
CA SER A 72 -26.04 -29.51 28.67
C SER A 72 -25.23 -28.23 28.49
N GLU A 73 -24.74 -27.63 29.57
CA GLU A 73 -23.98 -26.37 29.54
C GLU A 73 -22.68 -26.54 28.75
N LYS A 74 -21.98 -27.67 28.94
CA LYS A 74 -20.80 -28.02 28.14
C LYS A 74 -21.14 -28.16 26.66
N ILE A 75 -22.27 -28.80 26.34
CA ILE A 75 -22.69 -29.02 24.94
C ILE A 75 -22.99 -27.68 24.25
N GLU A 76 -23.59 -26.71 24.95
CA GLU A 76 -23.87 -25.38 24.42
C GLU A 76 -22.57 -24.63 24.09
N ILE A 77 -21.61 -24.59 25.00
CA ILE A 77 -20.30 -23.96 24.75
C ILE A 77 -19.58 -24.64 23.57
N LEU A 78 -19.63 -25.97 23.46
CA LEU A 78 -19.01 -26.68 22.34
C LEU A 78 -19.69 -26.37 21.00
N LYS A 79 -21.01 -26.16 20.97
CA LYS A 79 -21.73 -25.72 19.77
C LYS A 79 -21.35 -24.29 19.38
N GLU A 80 -21.26 -23.39 20.35
CA GLU A 80 -20.80 -22.01 20.13
C GLU A 80 -19.38 -22.02 19.55
N ASN A 81 -18.45 -22.77 20.15
CA ASN A 81 -17.08 -22.90 19.64
C ASN A 81 -17.02 -23.45 18.22
N LYS A 82 -17.91 -24.39 17.86
CA LYS A 82 -17.99 -24.90 16.49
C LYS A 82 -18.38 -23.79 15.50
N GLU A 83 -19.31 -22.90 15.87
CA GLU A 83 -19.67 -21.76 15.03
C GLU A 83 -18.56 -20.71 14.97
N LEU A 84 -17.91 -20.40 16.11
CA LEU A 84 -16.76 -19.49 16.15
C LEU A 84 -15.60 -20.00 15.28
N LEU A 85 -15.33 -21.31 15.25
CA LEU A 85 -14.32 -21.90 14.37
C LEU A 85 -14.64 -21.71 12.88
N LYS A 86 -15.92 -21.81 12.47
CA LYS A 86 -16.33 -21.51 11.10
C LYS A 86 -16.14 -20.03 10.76
N ILE A 87 -16.49 -19.14 11.69
CA ILE A 87 -16.29 -17.70 11.54
C ILE A 87 -14.79 -17.42 11.37
N LEU A 88 -13.95 -18.03 12.21
CA LEU A 88 -12.50 -17.91 12.15
C LEU A 88 -11.95 -18.39 10.80
N GLU A 89 -12.41 -19.52 10.26
CA GLU A 89 -12.00 -20.00 8.93
C GLU A 89 -12.36 -19.00 7.83
N ASN A 90 -13.58 -18.46 7.87
CA ASN A 90 -14.04 -17.45 6.91
C ASN A 90 -13.23 -16.16 7.00
N LYS A 91 -12.94 -15.67 8.21
CA LYS A 91 -12.11 -14.47 8.42
C LYS A 91 -10.67 -14.68 7.94
N ASN A 92 -10.08 -15.86 8.18
CA ASN A 92 -8.75 -16.17 7.65
C ASN A 92 -8.71 -16.21 6.12
N LYS A 93 -9.76 -16.73 5.46
CA LYS A 93 -9.88 -16.66 3.99
C LYS A 93 -10.00 -15.22 3.50
N ALA A 94 -10.81 -14.41 4.18
CA ALA A 94 -10.95 -12.99 3.86
C ALA A 94 -9.64 -12.22 4.05
N LEU A 95 -8.89 -12.49 5.14
CA LEU A 95 -7.58 -11.92 5.40
C LEU A 95 -6.60 -12.25 4.27
N LYS A 96 -6.48 -13.54 3.90
CA LYS A 96 -5.60 -13.95 2.79
C LYS A 96 -5.97 -13.28 1.47
N ALA A 97 -7.27 -13.16 1.17
CA ALA A 97 -7.73 -12.47 -0.02
C ALA A 97 -7.43 -10.97 0.01
N ALA A 98 -7.50 -10.34 1.19
CA ALA A 98 -7.16 -8.93 1.37
C ALA A 98 -5.64 -8.70 1.29
N GLU A 99 -4.82 -9.54 1.91
CA GLU A 99 -3.35 -9.49 1.84
C GLU A 99 -2.82 -9.83 0.45
N ALA A 100 -3.55 -10.64 -0.33
CA ALA A 100 -3.23 -10.91 -1.72
C ALA A 100 -3.55 -9.74 -2.65
N LYS A 101 -4.32 -8.73 -2.21
CA LYS A 101 -4.44 -7.48 -2.97
C LYS A 101 -3.13 -6.72 -2.83
N GLU A 102 -2.41 -6.65 -3.94
CA GLU A 102 -1.15 -5.93 -4.00
C GLU A 102 -1.39 -4.42 -3.85
N ILE A 103 -1.07 -3.89 -2.67
CA ILE A 103 -0.94 -2.45 -2.47
C ILE A 103 0.42 -2.04 -3.02
N SER A 104 0.48 -1.71 -4.32
CA SER A 104 1.72 -1.31 -4.96
C SER A 104 2.00 0.17 -4.69
N ILE A 105 2.88 0.43 -3.71
CA ILE A 105 3.48 1.76 -3.49
C ILE A 105 4.17 2.25 -4.78
N ASP A 106 4.69 1.31 -5.58
CA ASP A 106 5.35 1.64 -6.84
C ASP A 106 4.37 2.14 -7.91
N GLU A 107 3.16 1.61 -7.97
CA GLU A 107 2.09 2.14 -8.84
C GLU A 107 1.70 3.57 -8.45
N LEU A 108 1.66 3.88 -7.15
CA LEU A 108 1.45 5.25 -6.70
C LEU A 108 2.59 6.18 -7.15
N ALA A 109 3.83 5.71 -7.00
CA ALA A 109 5.01 6.45 -7.42
C ALA A 109 5.04 6.63 -8.95
N LYS A 110 4.63 5.62 -9.72
CA LYS A 110 4.47 5.68 -11.18
C LYS A 110 3.41 6.69 -11.60
N LYS A 111 2.29 6.75 -10.89
CA LYS A 111 1.25 7.76 -11.12
C LYS A 111 1.76 9.16 -10.80
N ARG A 112 2.48 9.33 -9.68
CA ARG A 112 3.15 10.60 -9.33
C ARG A 112 4.17 11.00 -10.39
N PHE A 113 4.99 10.07 -10.87
CA PHE A 113 5.95 10.28 -11.95
C PHE A 113 5.26 10.87 -13.18
N GLY A 114 4.13 10.27 -13.62
CA GLY A 114 3.35 10.78 -14.74
C GLY A 114 2.77 12.19 -14.57
N PHE A 115 2.66 12.70 -13.33
CA PHE A 115 2.22 14.07 -13.07
C PHE A 115 3.36 15.07 -12.93
N CYS A 116 4.53 14.62 -12.49
CA CYS A 116 5.64 15.50 -12.10
C CYS A 116 6.75 15.56 -13.13
N ILE A 117 6.94 14.50 -13.93
CA ILE A 117 8.10 14.38 -14.81
C ILE A 117 7.69 14.68 -16.24
N ALA A 118 8.33 15.68 -16.82
CA ALA A 118 8.18 16.12 -18.20
C ALA A 118 9.56 16.23 -18.88
N GLY A 119 9.58 16.73 -20.11
CA GLY A 119 10.79 16.86 -20.92
C GLY A 119 10.90 15.78 -22.00
N GLU A 120 11.83 15.97 -22.92
CA GLU A 120 12.00 15.12 -24.11
C GLU A 120 12.35 13.68 -23.76
N SER A 121 13.05 13.45 -22.65
CA SER A 121 13.47 12.12 -22.21
C SER A 121 12.47 11.41 -21.28
N ALA A 122 11.35 12.04 -20.89
CA ALA A 122 10.43 11.48 -19.88
C ALA A 122 9.80 10.16 -20.32
N ASN A 123 9.34 10.07 -21.58
CA ASN A 123 8.78 8.83 -22.13
C ASN A 123 9.83 7.74 -22.27
N LYS A 124 11.05 8.10 -22.65
CA LYS A 124 12.17 7.15 -22.78
C LYS A 124 12.55 6.59 -21.41
N LEU A 125 12.66 7.44 -20.40
CA LEU A 125 12.91 7.02 -19.02
C LEU A 125 11.82 6.06 -18.55
N LYS A 126 10.53 6.40 -18.76
CA LYS A 126 9.42 5.51 -18.38
C LYS A 126 9.55 4.11 -18.98
N ILE A 127 9.84 4.01 -20.28
CA ILE A 127 10.04 2.73 -20.98
C ILE A 127 11.23 1.97 -20.39
N ASP A 128 12.34 2.68 -20.16
CA ASP A 128 13.55 2.07 -19.60
C ASP A 128 13.29 1.52 -18.19
N LEU A 129 12.60 2.27 -17.31
CA LEU A 129 12.23 1.80 -15.97
C LEU A 129 11.33 0.55 -16.01
N ASP A 130 10.29 0.58 -16.85
CA ASP A 130 9.37 -0.56 -17.02
C ASP A 130 10.11 -1.80 -17.55
N SER A 131 11.05 -1.63 -18.50
CA SER A 131 11.80 -2.73 -19.11
C SER A 131 12.87 -3.34 -18.19
N LEU A 132 13.50 -2.51 -17.34
CA LEU A 132 14.56 -2.92 -16.43
C LEU A 132 14.02 -3.36 -15.06
N GLY A 133 12.72 -3.22 -14.83
CA GLY A 133 12.09 -3.52 -13.53
C GLY A 133 12.57 -2.58 -12.42
N ILE A 134 12.94 -1.34 -12.75
CA ILE A 134 13.41 -0.35 -11.79
C ILE A 134 12.19 0.29 -11.11
N SER A 135 12.19 0.32 -9.78
CA SER A 135 11.14 0.92 -8.97
C SER A 135 10.99 2.43 -9.23
N TYR A 136 9.77 2.86 -9.56
CA TYR A 136 9.41 4.27 -9.64
C TYR A 136 9.55 4.98 -8.30
N SER A 137 9.32 4.29 -7.18
CA SER A 137 9.47 4.89 -5.84
C SER A 137 10.92 5.30 -5.55
N ALA A 138 11.88 4.46 -5.93
CA ALA A 138 13.31 4.75 -5.78
C ALA A 138 13.73 5.91 -6.69
N VAL A 139 13.30 5.90 -7.95
CA VAL A 139 13.59 6.97 -8.91
C VAL A 139 13.00 8.31 -8.47
N MET A 140 11.74 8.32 -8.03
CA MET A 140 11.10 9.54 -7.55
C MET A 140 11.80 10.13 -6.33
N SER A 141 12.34 9.29 -5.44
CA SER A 141 13.12 9.75 -4.28
C SER A 141 14.40 10.44 -4.72
N ALA A 142 15.15 9.86 -5.67
CA ALA A 142 16.35 10.49 -6.23
C ALA A 142 16.05 11.81 -6.95
N ILE A 143 14.93 11.89 -7.66
CA ILE A 143 14.47 13.13 -8.31
C ILE A 143 14.14 14.20 -7.27
N ASP A 144 13.45 13.84 -6.18
CA ASP A 144 13.10 14.79 -5.12
C ASP A 144 14.35 15.41 -4.48
N GLU A 145 15.39 14.61 -4.24
CA GLU A 145 16.69 15.09 -3.77
C GLU A 145 17.36 16.05 -4.77
N GLU A 146 17.37 15.72 -6.06
CA GLU A 146 17.99 16.56 -7.08
C GLU A 146 17.26 17.89 -7.27
N VAL A 147 15.92 17.86 -7.20
CA VAL A 147 15.08 19.06 -7.25
C VAL A 147 15.30 19.92 -6.00
N ALA A 148 15.41 19.32 -4.81
CA ALA A 148 15.73 20.05 -3.58
C ALA A 148 17.11 20.73 -3.67
N ARG A 149 18.15 19.99 -4.09
CA ARG A 149 19.50 20.54 -4.33
C ARG A 149 19.48 21.70 -5.33
N SER A 150 18.68 21.61 -6.38
CA SER A 150 18.56 22.64 -7.41
C SER A 150 17.80 23.89 -6.92
N LYS A 151 16.90 23.73 -5.94
CA LYS A 151 16.18 24.85 -5.30
C LYS A 151 17.04 25.61 -4.30
N GLU A 152 17.93 24.93 -3.57
CA GLU A 152 18.83 25.56 -2.59
C GLU A 152 19.99 26.35 -3.22
N LYS A 153 20.36 26.04 -4.47
CA LYS A 153 21.43 26.75 -5.21
C LYS A 153 20.95 28.04 -5.89
N LYS A 154 19.66 28.35 -5.86
CA LYS A 154 19.06 29.59 -6.41
C LYS A 154 18.73 30.57 -5.28
#